data_AF-A0A0Q7ARR9-F1
#
_entry.id   AF-A0A0Q7ARR9-F1
#
_cell.length_a   1.000
_cell.length_b   1.000
_cell.length_c   1.000
_cell.angle_alpha   90.00
_cell.angle_beta   90.00
_cell.angle_gamma   90.00
#
_symmetry.space_group_name_H-M   'P 1'
#
loop_
_entity.id
_entity.type
_entity.pdbx_description
1 polymer ?
#
loop_
_entity_poly.entity_id
_entity_poly.type
_entity_poly.pdbx_seq_one_letter_code
_entity_poly.pdbx_strand_id
1 'polypeptide(L)'
;MPNILIKVPTGAFSQPQRQQLLRSVSDVAMLNEHMGDAPQQRALCWVLIEEIQADEWFCGGVAPHARAVPCIVIVKVPAGVLDAPMRQRYVRELHCAIQSSLATEDQRQLLTSIQIQDVVDGTWGANGDIWHLADFTRAAGYGHLAP
;
A
#
# COMPACT_ATOMS: atom_id res chain seq x y z
N MET A 1 -2.79 -8.32 -6.84
CA MET A 1 -1.52 -7.85 -7.44
C MET A 1 -1.52 -6.32 -7.35
N PRO A 2 -1.43 -5.76 -6.13
CA PRO A 2 -1.32 -4.32 -6.00
C PRO A 2 0.11 -3.85 -6.22
N ASN A 3 0.23 -2.65 -6.78
CA ASN A 3 1.45 -1.85 -6.70
C ASN A 3 1.21 -0.73 -5.68
N ILE A 4 1.90 -0.81 -4.54
CA ILE A 4 1.75 0.12 -3.42
C ILE A 4 3.00 0.98 -3.29
N LEU A 5 2.84 2.29 -3.41
CA LEU A 5 3.89 3.27 -3.18
C LEU A 5 3.61 4.04 -1.89
N ILE A 6 4.56 3.98 -0.96
CA ILE A 6 4.51 4.70 0.31
C ILE A 6 5.54 5.83 0.26
N LYS A 7 5.08 7.08 0.28
CA LYS A 7 5.94 8.26 0.34
C LYS A 7 5.98 8.81 1.74
N VAL A 8 7.20 8.99 2.27
CA VAL A 8 7.44 9.48 3.64
C VAL A 8 8.66 10.41 3.66
N PRO A 9 8.78 11.31 4.64
CA PRO A 9 10.00 12.09 4.82
C PRO A 9 11.22 11.21 5.10
N THR A 10 12.41 11.63 4.66
CA THR A 10 13.67 10.97 5.00
C THR A 10 13.82 10.85 6.52
N GLY A 11 14.12 9.64 6.98
CA GLY A 11 14.30 9.37 8.42
C GLY A 11 12.99 9.27 9.20
N ALA A 12 11.83 9.28 8.54
CA ALA A 12 10.54 8.99 9.19
C ALA A 12 10.53 7.58 9.82
N PHE A 13 11.17 6.61 9.15
CA PHE A 13 11.35 5.24 9.61
C PHE A 13 12.82 4.85 9.55
N SER A 14 13.32 4.19 10.61
CA SER A 14 14.60 3.48 10.62
C SER A 14 14.58 2.24 9.69
N GLN A 15 15.74 1.68 9.40
CA GLN A 15 15.84 0.48 8.56
C GLN A 15 14.96 -0.71 9.04
N PRO A 16 15.00 -1.15 10.32
CA PRO A 16 14.14 -2.25 10.77
C PRO A 16 12.65 -1.90 10.71
N GLN A 17 12.29 -0.64 10.99
CA GLN A 17 10.91 -0.17 10.86
C GLN A 17 10.43 -0.19 9.40
N ARG A 18 11.28 0.14 8.42
CA ARG A 18 10.95 0.01 6.99
C ARG A 18 10.69 -1.43 6.60
N GLN A 19 11.49 -2.38 7.09
CA GLN A 19 11.27 -3.80 6.82
C GLN A 19 9.93 -4.27 7.39
N GLN A 20 9.63 -3.87 8.63
CA GLN A 20 8.34 -4.16 9.25
C GLN A 20 7.19 -3.53 8.47
N LEU A 21 7.33 -2.27 8.07
CA LEU A 21 6.34 -1.54 7.29
C LEU A 21 6.03 -2.23 5.96
N LEU A 22 7.06 -2.58 5.19
CA LEU A 22 6.90 -3.30 3.92
C LEU A 22 6.17 -4.62 4.11
N ARG A 23 6.52 -5.37 5.16
CA ARG A 23 5.87 -6.66 5.47
C ARG A 23 4.41 -6.47 5.87
N SER A 24 4.13 -5.61 6.85
CA SER A 24 2.77 -5.38 7.35
C SER A 24 1.84 -4.82 6.29
N VAL A 25 2.31 -3.91 5.45
CA VAL A 25 1.51 -3.37 4.33
C VAL A 25 1.25 -4.47 3.29
N SER A 26 2.24 -5.32 2.98
CA SER A 26 2.05 -6.45 2.07
C SER A 26 0.98 -7.43 2.59
N ASP A 27 1.02 -7.75 3.88
CA ASP A 27 0.07 -8.68 4.50
C ASP A 27 -1.35 -8.10 4.51
N VAL A 28 -1.52 -6.82 4.86
CA VAL A 28 -2.82 -6.12 4.79
C VAL A 28 -3.36 -6.08 3.36
N ALA A 29 -2.49 -5.81 2.39
CA ALA A 29 -2.86 -5.74 0.99
C ALA A 29 -3.40 -7.07 0.47
N MET A 30 -2.65 -8.14 0.72
CA MET A 30 -3.06 -9.49 0.33
C MET A 30 -4.37 -9.90 1.00
N LEU A 31 -4.53 -9.60 2.30
CA LEU A 31 -5.76 -9.89 3.02
C LEU A 31 -6.96 -9.14 2.42
N ASN A 32 -6.81 -7.85 2.10
CA ASN A 32 -7.91 -7.04 1.61
C ASN A 32 -8.32 -7.36 0.18
N GLU A 33 -7.37 -7.76 -0.67
CA GLU A 33 -7.65 -8.25 -2.03
C GLU A 33 -8.00 -9.75 -2.07
N HIS A 34 -8.00 -10.43 -0.90
CA HIS A 34 -8.21 -11.86 -0.76
C HIS A 34 -7.27 -12.68 -1.67
N MET A 35 -6.02 -12.23 -1.80
CA MET A 35 -5.01 -12.95 -2.57
C MET A 35 -4.72 -14.31 -1.94
N GLY A 36 -4.39 -15.29 -2.78
CA GLY A 36 -3.94 -16.59 -2.29
C GLY A 36 -2.56 -16.53 -1.63
N ASP A 37 -2.26 -17.53 -0.81
CA ASP A 37 -1.05 -17.55 0.04
C ASP A 37 0.12 -18.33 -0.57
N ALA A 38 -0.03 -18.90 -1.78
CA ALA A 38 1.08 -19.59 -2.44
C ALA A 38 2.22 -18.60 -2.71
N PRO A 39 3.52 -19.00 -2.60
CA PRO A 39 4.65 -18.07 -2.76
C PRO A 39 4.61 -17.23 -4.03
N GLN A 40 4.18 -17.82 -5.14
CA GLN A 40 4.00 -17.15 -6.43
C GLN A 40 2.88 -16.09 -6.43
N GLN A 41 1.81 -16.28 -5.65
CA GLN A 41 0.72 -15.32 -5.49
C GLN A 41 1.17 -14.16 -4.60
N ARG A 42 1.88 -14.46 -3.50
CA ARG A 42 2.46 -13.45 -2.62
C ARG A 42 3.41 -12.51 -3.36
N ALA A 43 4.22 -13.06 -4.26
CA ALA A 43 5.19 -12.30 -5.06
C ALA A 43 4.55 -11.26 -6.01
N LEU A 44 3.23 -11.33 -6.24
CA LEU A 44 2.48 -10.34 -7.01
C LEU A 44 2.07 -9.12 -6.18
N CYS A 45 2.30 -9.09 -4.87
CA CYS A 45 2.07 -7.92 -4.03
C CYS A 45 3.36 -7.10 -3.95
N TRP A 46 3.36 -5.90 -4.54
CA TRP A 46 4.54 -5.04 -4.58
C TRP A 46 4.33 -3.83 -3.68
N VAL A 47 5.25 -3.64 -2.73
CA VAL A 47 5.25 -2.51 -1.82
C VAL A 47 6.61 -1.83 -1.87
N LEU A 48 6.60 -0.52 -2.08
CA LEU A 48 7.81 0.30 -2.18
C LEU A 48 7.72 1.48 -1.23
N ILE A 49 8.87 1.91 -0.71
CA ILE A 49 9.01 3.14 0.06
C ILE A 49 9.84 4.12 -0.77
N GLU A 50 9.32 5.33 -0.93
CA GLU A 50 10.03 6.47 -1.50
C GLU A 50 10.21 7.51 -0.40
N GLU A 51 11.46 7.88 -0.11
CA GLU A 51 11.76 8.95 0.84
C GLU A 51 11.88 10.29 0.11
N ILE A 52 11.16 11.28 0.62
CA ILE A 52 11.23 12.67 0.18
C ILE A 52 12.07 13.44 1.20
N GLN A 53 12.90 14.40 0.75
CA GLN A 53 13.68 15.21 1.67
C GLN A 53 12.76 15.89 2.69
N ALA A 54 13.11 15.80 3.97
CA ALA A 54 12.20 16.19 5.05
C ALA A 54 11.88 17.70 5.08
N ASP A 55 12.79 18.51 4.54
CA ASP A 55 12.65 19.96 4.36
C ASP A 55 11.86 20.36 3.11
N GLU A 56 11.56 19.40 2.21
CA GLU A 56 10.69 19.60 1.05
C GLU A 56 9.23 19.18 1.32
N TRP A 57 8.96 18.57 2.48
CA TRP A 57 7.62 18.12 2.83
C TRP A 57 6.88 19.13 3.71
N PHE A 58 5.86 19.79 3.13
CA PHE A 58 5.01 20.75 3.83
C PHE A 58 3.55 20.28 3.90
N CYS A 59 2.91 20.48 5.05
CA CYS A 59 1.48 20.30 5.24
C CYS A 59 0.86 21.67 5.52
N GLY A 60 -0.02 22.14 4.62
CA GLY A 60 -0.63 23.47 4.74
C GLY A 60 0.41 24.62 4.74
N GLY A 61 1.55 24.44 4.08
CA GLY A 61 2.63 25.42 4.02
C GLY A 61 3.58 25.40 5.23
N VAL A 62 3.43 24.45 6.16
CA VAL A 62 4.30 24.32 7.35
C VAL A 62 4.98 22.95 7.39
N ALA A 63 6.24 22.91 7.83
CA ALA A 63 6.98 21.68 8.02
C ALA A 63 6.42 20.88 9.21
N PRO A 64 5.91 19.65 9.01
CA PRO A 64 5.17 18.92 10.05
C PRO A 64 6.07 18.08 10.96
N HIS A 65 7.34 17.88 10.61
CA HIS A 65 8.20 16.79 11.10
C HIS A 65 8.47 16.79 12.61
N ALA A 66 8.33 17.93 13.29
CA ALA A 66 8.47 18.02 14.75
C ALA A 66 7.27 17.44 15.51
N ARG A 67 6.10 17.33 14.88
CA ARG A 67 4.83 16.93 15.53
C ARG A 67 4.13 15.78 14.84
N ALA A 68 4.44 15.53 13.56
CA ALA A 68 3.76 14.56 12.75
C ALA A 68 4.68 13.86 11.76
N VAL A 69 4.30 12.64 11.40
CA VAL A 69 4.85 11.88 10.28
C VAL A 69 3.83 11.92 9.15
N PRO A 70 3.99 12.78 8.15
CA PRO A 70 3.14 12.73 6.97
C PRO A 70 3.48 11.51 6.11
N CYS A 71 2.46 10.89 5.53
CA CYS A 71 2.60 9.68 4.73
C CYS A 71 1.57 9.69 3.60
N ILE A 72 2.02 9.56 2.35
CA ILE A 72 1.14 9.36 1.20
C ILE A 72 1.25 7.91 0.76
N VAL A 73 0.11 7.23 0.59
CA VAL A 73 0.05 5.86 0.08
C VAL A 73 -0.76 5.86 -1.20
N ILE A 74 -0.17 5.33 -2.27
CA ILE A 74 -0.86 5.11 -3.55
C ILE A 74 -0.94 3.61 -3.77
N VAL A 75 -2.15 3.08 -3.77
CA VAL A 75 -2.45 1.66 -4.04
C VAL A 75 -3.05 1.58 -5.43
N LYS A 76 -2.32 0.99 -6.38
CA LYS A 76 -2.87 0.67 -7.71
C LYS A 76 -3.38 -0.75 -7.71
N VAL A 77 -4.65 -0.94 -8.02
CA VAL A 77 -5.33 -2.25 -8.05
C VAL A 77 -6.01 -2.45 -9.41
N PRO A 78 -6.11 -3.68 -9.94
CA PRO A 78 -6.90 -3.91 -11.14
C PRO A 78 -8.36 -3.55 -10.90
N ALA A 79 -8.97 -2.81 -11.83
CA ALA A 79 -10.38 -2.44 -11.73
C ALA A 79 -11.27 -3.70 -11.60
N GLY A 80 -12.24 -3.64 -10.70
CA GLY A 80 -13.13 -4.77 -10.40
C GLY A 80 -12.62 -5.71 -9.31
N VAL A 81 -11.39 -5.53 -8.81
CA VAL A 81 -10.88 -6.35 -7.69
C VAL A 81 -11.55 -6.00 -6.37
N LEU A 82 -11.75 -4.71 -6.09
CA LEU A 82 -12.33 -4.26 -4.83
C LEU A 82 -13.78 -3.83 -5.01
N ASP A 83 -14.60 -4.05 -3.99
CA ASP A 83 -15.89 -3.39 -3.80
C ASP A 83 -15.77 -2.19 -2.81
N ALA A 84 -16.88 -1.49 -2.54
CA ALA A 84 -16.84 -0.33 -1.64
C ALA A 84 -16.49 -0.70 -0.17
N PRO A 85 -17.11 -1.73 0.44
CA PRO A 85 -16.71 -2.21 1.78
C PRO A 85 -15.23 -2.60 1.88
N MET A 86 -14.70 -3.31 0.90
CA MET A 86 -13.28 -3.71 0.84
C MET A 86 -12.38 -2.47 0.80
N ARG A 87 -12.69 -1.46 -0.01
CA ARG A 87 -11.90 -0.21 -0.05
C ARG A 87 -11.86 0.47 1.32
N GLN A 88 -12.99 0.55 2.02
CA GLN A 88 -13.05 1.14 3.36
C GLN A 88 -12.19 0.38 4.37
N ARG A 89 -12.28 -0.95 4.38
CA ARG A 89 -11.46 -1.80 5.25
C ARG A 89 -9.98 -1.67 4.93
N TYR A 90 -9.62 -1.67 3.64
CA TYR A 90 -8.25 -1.60 3.16
C TYR A 90 -7.57 -0.29 3.60
N VAL A 91 -8.23 0.86 3.45
CA VAL A 91 -7.71 2.15 3.93
C VAL A 91 -7.46 2.13 5.44
N ARG A 92 -8.42 1.60 6.22
CA ARG A 92 -8.30 1.52 7.68
C ARG A 92 -7.12 0.64 8.10
N GLU A 93 -7.00 -0.54 7.52
CA GLU A 93 -5.98 -1.51 7.90
C GLU A 93 -4.59 -1.07 7.45
N LEU A 94 -4.46 -0.40 6.29
CA LEU A 94 -3.20 0.22 5.87
C LEU A 94 -2.74 1.29 6.85
N HIS A 95 -3.65 2.17 7.28
CA HIS A 95 -3.33 3.17 8.28
C HIS A 95 -2.81 2.53 9.58
N CYS A 96 -3.50 1.50 10.08
CA CYS A 96 -3.06 0.78 11.29
C CYS A 96 -1.72 0.06 11.11
N ALA A 97 -1.45 -0.52 9.94
CA ALA A 97 -0.17 -1.17 9.64
C ALA A 97 1.00 -0.17 9.63
N ILE A 98 0.78 1.02 9.05
CA ILE A 98 1.79 2.09 9.03
C ILE A 98 2.02 2.60 10.45
N GLN A 99 0.95 2.85 11.20
CA GLN A 99 1.04 3.33 12.57
C GLN A 99 1.80 2.35 13.47
N SER A 100 1.51 1.06 13.35
CA SER A 100 2.17 0.00 14.11
C SER A 100 3.65 -0.18 13.74
N SER A 101 4.10 0.41 12.63
CA SER A 101 5.50 0.35 12.18
C SER A 101 6.34 1.53 12.69
N LEU A 102 5.73 2.52 13.33
CA LEU A 102 6.46 3.59 14.02
C LEU A 102 7.12 3.05 15.30
N ALA A 103 8.11 3.79 15.82
CA ALA A 103 8.70 3.47 17.11
C ALA A 103 7.66 3.65 18.22
N THR A 104 7.67 2.79 19.22
CA THR A 104 6.76 2.89 20.38
C THR A 104 6.94 4.22 21.12
N GLU A 105 8.17 4.74 21.16
CA GLU A 105 8.53 6.03 21.74
C GLU A 105 8.29 7.23 20.81
N ASP A 106 7.91 7.02 19.55
CA ASP A 106 7.63 8.12 18.62
C ASP A 106 6.30 8.79 18.97
N GLN A 107 6.39 10.01 19.53
CA GLN A 107 5.22 10.78 19.94
C GLN A 107 4.57 11.57 18.79
N ARG A 108 5.14 11.50 17.57
CA ARG A 108 4.60 12.22 16.42
C ARG A 108 3.29 11.58 15.95
N GLN A 109 2.32 12.41 15.58
CA GLN A 109 1.07 11.93 15.00
C GLN A 109 1.30 11.43 13.56
N LEU A 110 0.83 10.23 13.23
CA LEU A 110 0.80 9.78 11.83
C LEU A 110 -0.32 10.50 11.06
N LEU A 111 0.02 11.11 9.92
CA LEU A 111 -0.93 11.74 9.00
C LEU A 111 -0.90 11.03 7.65
N THR A 112 -1.81 10.06 7.45
CA THR A 112 -1.89 9.32 6.19
C THR A 112 -2.85 9.95 5.19
N SER A 113 -2.44 10.06 3.94
CA SER A 113 -3.32 10.23 2.77
C SER A 113 -3.23 8.98 1.91
N ILE A 114 -4.28 8.15 1.89
CA ILE A 114 -4.30 6.87 1.18
C ILE A 114 -5.21 6.99 -0.04
N GLN A 115 -4.67 6.67 -1.21
CA GLN A 115 -5.36 6.73 -2.49
C GLN A 115 -5.42 5.32 -3.09
N ILE A 116 -6.63 4.77 -3.20
CA ILE A 116 -6.86 3.55 -3.98
C ILE A 116 -7.22 3.97 -5.40
N GLN A 117 -6.44 3.51 -6.37
CA GLN A 117 -6.57 3.81 -7.78
C GLN A 117 -6.88 2.54 -8.54
N ASP A 118 -8.09 2.45 -9.10
CA ASP A 118 -8.45 1.39 -10.03
C ASP A 118 -7.71 1.62 -11.35
N VAL A 119 -6.87 0.67 -11.73
CA VAL A 119 -6.23 0.62 -13.05
C VAL A 119 -7.23 0.00 -14.00
N VAL A 120 -7.64 0.78 -15.00
CA VAL A 120 -8.64 0.38 -15.99
C VAL A 120 -8.24 -0.94 -16.66
N ASP A 121 -9.20 -1.85 -16.83
CA ASP A 121 -8.96 -3.16 -17.46
C ASP A 121 -8.35 -2.99 -18.87
N GLY A 122 -7.40 -3.85 -19.22
CA GLY A 122 -6.67 -3.75 -20.49
C GLY A 122 -5.60 -2.64 -20.55
N THR A 123 -5.32 -1.94 -19.44
CA THR A 123 -4.25 -0.91 -19.38
C THR A 123 -3.06 -1.29 -18.49
N TRP A 124 -3.16 -2.43 -17.81
CA TRP A 124 -2.07 -2.94 -16.96
C TRP A 124 -1.22 -3.95 -17.72
N GLY A 125 0.02 -3.56 -18.04
CA GLY A 125 1.05 -4.48 -18.53
C GLY A 125 1.76 -5.22 -17.40
N ALA A 126 1.75 -6.55 -17.42
CA ALA A 126 2.46 -7.41 -16.48
C ALA A 126 3.33 -8.42 -17.24
N ASN A 127 4.62 -8.47 -16.90
CA ASN A 127 5.61 -9.36 -17.54
C ASN A 127 5.68 -9.28 -19.07
N GLY A 128 5.39 -8.10 -19.65
CA GLY A 128 5.45 -7.87 -21.10
C GLY A 128 4.11 -8.01 -21.83
N ASP A 129 3.06 -8.50 -21.16
CA ASP A 129 1.72 -8.67 -21.74
C ASP A 129 0.68 -7.80 -21.03
N ILE A 130 -0.40 -7.44 -21.74
CA ILE A 130 -1.56 -6.82 -21.11
C ILE A 130 -2.36 -7.89 -20.38
N TRP A 131 -2.56 -7.70 -19.08
CA TRP A 131 -3.41 -8.58 -18.28
C TRP A 131 -4.80 -7.98 -18.14
N HIS A 132 -5.80 -8.85 -18.27
CA HIS A 132 -7.18 -8.52 -17.93
C HIS A 132 -7.52 -9.01 -16.52
N LEU A 133 -8.66 -8.56 -15.96
CA LEU A 133 -9.12 -8.99 -14.64
C LEU A 133 -9.12 -10.52 -14.48
N ALA A 134 -9.49 -11.28 -15.52
CA ALA A 134 -9.47 -12.74 -15.50
C ALA A 134 -8.04 -13.32 -15.28
N ASP A 135 -7.02 -12.70 -15.88
CA ASP A 135 -5.62 -13.10 -15.68
C ASP A 135 -5.16 -12.80 -14.25
N PHE A 136 -5.51 -11.62 -13.73
CA PHE A 136 -5.22 -11.27 -12.34
C PHE A 136 -5.90 -12.23 -11.37
N THR A 137 -7.19 -12.55 -11.55
CA THR A 137 -7.92 -13.48 -10.70
C THR A 137 -7.26 -14.85 -10.68
N ARG A 138 -6.87 -15.38 -11.86
CA ARG A 138 -6.17 -16.66 -11.98
C ARG A 138 -4.78 -16.64 -11.33
N ALA A 139 -4.01 -15.59 -11.57
CA ALA A 139 -2.62 -15.50 -11.11
C ALA A 139 -2.51 -15.17 -9.61
N ALA A 140 -3.30 -14.21 -9.11
CA ALA A 140 -3.28 -13.76 -7.72
C ALA A 140 -4.17 -14.61 -6.80
N GLY A 141 -5.12 -15.36 -7.36
CA GLY A 141 -6.02 -16.23 -6.60
C GLY A 141 -6.99 -15.46 -5.71
N TYR A 142 -7.57 -14.37 -6.21
CA TYR A 142 -8.54 -13.56 -5.45
C TYR A 142 -9.76 -14.41 -5.04
N GLY A 143 -9.84 -14.77 -3.76
CA GLY A 143 -10.80 -15.74 -3.26
C GLY A 143 -12.27 -15.32 -3.38
N HIS A 144 -12.56 -14.04 -3.53
CA HIS A 144 -13.92 -13.50 -3.70
C HIS A 144 -14.33 -13.31 -5.17
N LEU A 145 -13.43 -13.54 -6.13
CA LEU A 145 -13.70 -13.44 -7.57
C LEU A 145 -13.59 -14.77 -8.30
N ALA A 146 -13.08 -15.81 -7.63
CA ALA A 146 -13.16 -17.17 -8.13
C ALA A 146 -14.64 -17.64 -8.10
N PRO A 147 -15.12 -18.35 -9.14
CA PRO A 147 -16.45 -18.95 -9.15
C PRO A 147 -16.64 -20.03 -8.07
#